data_AF-A0A424KY05-F1
#
_entry.id   AF-A0A424KY05-F1
#
_cell.length_a   1.000
_cell.length_b   1.000
_cell.length_c   1.000
_cell.angle_alpha   90.00
_cell.angle_beta   90.00
_cell.angle_gamma   90.00
#
_symmetry.space_group_name_H-M   'P 1'
#
loop_
_entity.id
_entity.type
_entity.pdbx_description
1 polymer ?
#
loop_
_entity_poly.entity_id
_entity_poly.type
_entity_poly.pdbx_seq_one_letter_code
_entity_poly.pdbx_strand_id
1 'polypeptide(L)'
;MHRRLSILLSSTLLLGMTSPVLAGPPSPLDVRMRGVHQQRVVLDRSDASGGGIAGGCDPVVVAHTTSDFGAGQYVAQGGFIEREIAATSFQIPADAFPIRLDLLEAMFATSNAAVSTTTEYAIHAWSGYPDTGTLEFSIASDGDLLPHIVMPPGTTGLHLQFLVDPDDPDQIWIPDNGSHVVTVGIEIMAHHQPASNQCITPPDPLFNAFPCTDVDGLQSSNGNWIYVEDCGIFGCPAGWKRFSDLPVVCRPSGDWVQRFTWSPSGCDSLGACCIGGTCSTLDELTCLDAGGVFQGVGVDCGSVNCEETVPCCFPSTGGCVQLTGADCMAVQGIPGPAGETCDSHVCFPQGACCLPDGTCSGIITPEECAALGGVFQGDGTDCASTDCPEPMGAACFGNGFCLVLTEADAIAAGADWKGIGTTCEDLDGNGVADACEAADLPGDLNGDGLVNGEDLGLFLVGWGQPGPTDFNGDGTTNGIDLGILLVDWTG
;
A
#
# COMPACT_ATOMS: atom_id res chain seq x y z
N MET A 1 92.71 -15.94 43.60
CA MET A 1 92.97 -14.49 43.49
C MET A 1 91.97 -13.89 42.52
N HIS A 2 91.40 -12.75 42.91
CA HIS A 2 90.28 -12.04 42.29
C HIS A 2 90.43 -11.75 40.79
N ARG A 3 89.30 -11.72 40.07
CA ARG A 3 88.87 -10.50 39.37
C ARG A 3 87.36 -10.51 39.09
N ARG A 4 86.70 -9.50 39.65
CA ARG A 4 85.29 -9.15 39.44
C ARG A 4 85.07 -8.68 38.01
N LEU A 5 83.98 -9.13 37.41
CA LEU A 5 83.46 -8.68 36.13
C LEU A 5 82.71 -7.36 36.39
N SER A 6 83.24 -6.24 35.89
CA SER A 6 82.56 -4.94 35.95
C SER A 6 81.61 -4.82 34.76
N ILE A 7 80.31 -4.78 35.05
CA ILE A 7 79.22 -4.51 34.12
C ILE A 7 79.23 -3.00 33.82
N LEU A 8 79.44 -2.63 32.56
CA LEU A 8 79.24 -1.27 32.06
C LEU A 8 77.74 -1.08 31.80
N LEU A 9 77.11 -0.21 32.59
CA LEU A 9 75.78 0.34 32.32
C LEU A 9 75.86 1.20 31.06
N SER A 10 75.20 0.76 29.98
CA SER A 10 74.89 1.62 28.84
C SER A 10 73.49 2.16 29.02
N SER A 11 73.39 3.44 29.38
CA SER A 11 72.13 4.16 29.52
C SER A 11 71.38 4.19 28.19
N THR A 12 70.31 3.42 28.10
CA THR A 12 69.35 3.46 26.99
C THR A 12 68.52 4.71 27.14
N LEU A 13 68.68 5.65 26.21
CA LEU A 13 67.83 6.82 26.08
C LEU A 13 66.43 6.31 25.69
N LEU A 14 65.48 6.34 26.63
CA LEU A 14 64.06 6.14 26.37
C LEU A 14 63.58 7.32 25.52
N LEU A 15 63.60 7.17 24.18
CA LEU A 15 62.71 7.95 23.33
C LEU A 15 61.29 7.49 23.66
N GLY A 16 60.53 8.36 24.33
CA GLY A 16 59.10 8.18 24.49
C GLY A 16 58.47 8.07 23.10
N MET A 17 58.08 6.86 22.73
CA MET A 17 57.19 6.64 21.61
C MET A 17 55.83 7.18 22.03
N THR A 18 55.51 8.40 21.59
CA THR A 18 54.13 8.82 21.47
C THR A 18 53.48 7.82 20.54
N SER A 19 52.55 7.01 21.05
CA SER A 19 51.70 6.16 20.23
C SER A 19 51.16 7.00 19.08
N PRO A 20 51.28 6.58 17.80
CA PRO A 20 50.54 7.22 16.76
C PRO A 20 49.06 7.00 17.10
N VAL A 21 48.33 8.08 17.34
CA VAL A 21 46.87 8.04 17.33
C VAL A 21 46.52 7.64 15.90
N LEU A 22 46.11 6.38 15.71
CA LEU A 22 45.48 6.00 14.46
C LEU A 22 44.23 6.86 14.33
N ALA A 23 44.17 7.67 13.28
CA ALA A 23 42.88 8.12 12.77
C ALA A 23 42.15 6.90 12.20
N GLY A 24 40.83 6.95 12.29
CA GLY A 24 39.91 5.87 11.99
C GLY A 24 39.04 5.59 13.21
N PRO A 25 37.72 5.48 13.10
CA PRO A 25 36.74 5.90 12.08
C PRO A 25 35.82 6.92 12.75
N PRO A 26 34.46 6.94 12.70
CA PRO A 26 33.75 7.90 13.51
C PRO A 26 34.09 7.63 14.97
N SER A 27 34.86 8.52 15.61
CA SER A 27 35.13 8.39 17.04
C SER A 27 33.77 8.53 17.71
N PRO A 28 33.17 7.44 18.22
CA PRO A 28 31.81 7.51 18.70
C PRO A 28 31.81 8.42 19.93
N LEU A 29 30.91 9.38 19.94
CA LEU A 29 30.73 10.31 21.03
C LEU A 29 29.37 10.04 21.63
N ASP A 30 29.36 9.43 22.81
CA ASP A 30 28.13 9.29 23.57
C ASP A 30 27.61 10.67 23.94
N VAL A 31 26.46 11.03 23.38
CA VAL A 31 25.80 12.31 23.61
C VAL A 31 24.47 12.08 24.31
N ARG A 32 24.20 12.88 25.33
CA ARG A 32 22.90 12.92 25.99
C ARG A 32 22.26 14.28 25.73
N MET A 33 21.27 14.29 24.86
CA MET A 33 20.57 15.49 24.43
C MET A 33 19.44 15.80 25.41
N ARG A 34 19.45 16.99 26.01
CA ARG A 34 18.35 17.46 26.86
C ARG A 34 17.24 18.17 26.07
N GLY A 35 17.56 18.61 24.86
CA GLY A 35 16.63 19.21 23.91
C GLY A 35 17.08 18.87 22.49
N VAL A 36 16.09 18.57 21.66
CA VAL A 36 16.26 18.31 20.23
C VAL A 36 15.51 19.42 19.49
N HIS A 37 16.23 20.15 18.64
CA HIS A 37 15.63 21.14 17.77
C HIS A 37 15.08 20.44 16.53
N GLN A 38 13.95 20.91 16.01
CA GLN A 38 13.40 20.42 14.75
C GLN A 38 13.73 21.42 13.65
N GLN A 39 14.37 20.97 12.58
CA GLN A 39 14.58 21.73 11.36
C GLN A 39 13.81 21.06 10.24
N ARG A 40 12.65 21.63 9.91
CA ARG A 40 11.82 21.18 8.81
C ARG A 40 12.14 22.00 7.56
N VAL A 41 12.56 21.30 6.52
CA VAL A 41 12.86 21.85 5.20
C VAL A 41 11.82 21.27 4.23
N VAL A 42 11.11 22.15 3.53
CA VAL A 42 10.11 21.75 2.54
C VAL A 42 10.66 22.10 1.17
N LEU A 43 10.79 21.10 0.31
CA LEU A 43 11.12 21.30 -1.09
C LEU A 43 9.82 21.57 -1.85
N ASP A 44 9.68 22.79 -2.34
CA ASP A 44 8.61 23.24 -3.24
C ASP A 44 9.27 23.84 -4.49
N ARG A 45 9.04 23.23 -5.65
CA ARG A 45 9.56 23.63 -6.95
C ARG A 45 8.53 24.38 -7.80
N SER A 46 7.37 24.73 -7.24
CA SER A 46 6.25 25.29 -7.99
C SER A 46 6.37 26.80 -8.26
N ASP A 47 6.70 27.15 -9.52
CA ASP A 47 6.34 28.45 -10.14
C ASP A 47 5.03 28.35 -10.95
N ALA A 48 4.33 27.21 -10.91
CA ALA A 48 3.21 26.89 -11.80
C ALA A 48 1.92 26.53 -11.03
N SER A 49 0.82 27.20 -11.40
CA SER A 49 -0.53 26.81 -11.02
C SER A 49 -0.92 25.51 -11.75
N GLY A 50 -0.62 24.37 -11.16
CA GLY A 50 -1.02 23.05 -11.63
C GLY A 50 -1.57 22.25 -10.47
N GLY A 51 -2.85 21.86 -10.54
CA GLY A 51 -3.57 21.21 -9.44
C GLY A 51 -2.93 19.89 -9.01
N GLY A 52 -2.61 19.80 -7.72
CA GLY A 52 -2.19 18.58 -7.06
C GLY A 52 -3.23 17.48 -7.23
N ILE A 53 -2.76 16.26 -7.47
CA ILE A 53 -3.59 15.07 -7.44
C ILE A 53 -3.89 14.79 -5.97
N ALA A 54 -4.93 15.44 -5.45
CA ALA A 54 -5.52 15.08 -4.17
C ALA A 54 -6.14 13.69 -4.30
N GLY A 55 -5.60 12.72 -3.53
CA GLY A 55 -6.15 11.36 -3.43
C GLY A 55 -5.15 10.21 -3.60
N GLY A 56 -3.88 10.39 -3.21
CA GLY A 56 -2.87 9.34 -3.27
C GLY A 56 -2.78 8.53 -1.97
N CYS A 57 -2.45 7.25 -2.11
CA CYS A 57 -2.10 6.27 -1.08
C CYS A 57 -1.57 6.81 0.26
N ASP A 58 -1.93 6.12 1.36
CA ASP A 58 -1.41 6.44 2.68
C ASP A 58 0.12 6.26 2.72
N PRO A 59 0.86 7.25 3.25
CA PRO A 59 2.31 7.15 3.36
C PRO A 59 2.76 6.04 4.31
N VAL A 60 3.74 5.25 3.89
CA VAL A 60 4.37 4.19 4.66
C VAL A 60 5.66 4.71 5.28
N VAL A 61 5.85 4.45 6.58
CA VAL A 61 7.01 4.90 7.36
C VAL A 61 7.92 3.72 7.67
N VAL A 62 9.20 3.84 7.33
CA VAL A 62 10.23 2.80 7.58
C VAL A 62 11.47 3.39 8.25
N ALA A 63 12.07 2.65 9.18
CA ALA A 63 13.31 3.00 9.86
C ALA A 63 14.03 1.74 10.37
N HIS A 64 15.35 1.82 10.52
CA HIS A 64 16.12 0.78 11.21
C HIS A 64 16.32 1.09 12.70
N THR A 65 16.11 2.34 13.11
CA THR A 65 16.20 2.79 14.51
C THR A 65 14.86 2.69 15.21
N THR A 66 14.87 2.48 16.54
CA THR A 66 13.67 2.61 17.39
C THR A 66 13.51 4.01 17.98
N SER A 67 14.38 4.95 17.61
CA SER A 67 14.36 6.33 18.10
C SER A 67 13.05 7.05 17.78
N ASP A 68 12.53 7.80 18.74
CA ASP A 68 11.41 8.74 18.55
C ASP A 68 11.87 10.12 18.03
N PHE A 69 13.18 10.29 17.77
CA PHE A 69 13.84 11.56 17.44
C PHE A 69 13.71 12.63 18.54
N GLY A 70 13.35 12.20 19.75
CA GLY A 70 13.19 13.05 20.93
C GLY A 70 14.46 13.19 21.75
N ALA A 71 14.34 13.86 22.90
CA ALA A 71 15.45 13.99 23.85
C ALA A 71 15.85 12.62 24.41
N GLY A 72 17.13 12.29 24.34
CA GLY A 72 17.58 10.94 24.64
C GLY A 72 19.10 10.78 24.66
N GLN A 73 19.53 9.52 24.70
CA GLN A 73 20.92 9.13 24.49
C GLN A 73 21.09 8.68 23.04
N TYR A 74 22.15 9.18 22.41
CA TYR A 74 22.54 8.87 21.04
C TYR A 74 24.06 8.77 20.98
N VAL A 75 24.57 8.19 19.89
CA VAL A 75 26.00 8.16 19.60
C VAL A 75 26.27 9.03 18.38
N ALA A 76 26.87 10.20 18.60
CA ALA A 76 27.29 11.09 17.52
C ALA A 76 28.56 10.53 16.87
N GLN A 77 28.57 10.45 15.54
CA GLN A 77 29.65 9.83 14.78
C GLN A 77 30.79 10.84 14.52
N GLY A 78 31.56 11.17 15.57
CA GLY A 78 32.49 12.30 15.60
C GLY A 78 33.71 12.26 14.66
N GLY A 79 33.95 11.15 13.98
CA GLY A 79 35.01 11.05 12.95
C GLY A 79 34.45 10.83 11.56
N PHE A 80 33.15 11.12 11.36
CA PHE A 80 32.53 11.19 10.05
C PHE A 80 33.06 12.43 9.31
N ILE A 81 33.70 12.23 8.17
CA ILE A 81 34.41 13.29 7.44
C ILE A 81 33.57 13.85 6.28
N GLU A 82 34.08 14.89 5.62
CA GLU A 82 33.42 15.42 4.42
C GLU A 82 33.38 14.35 3.30
N ARG A 83 32.28 14.33 2.56
CA ARG A 83 31.94 13.43 1.44
C ARG A 83 31.61 11.99 1.85
N GLU A 84 31.66 11.66 3.13
CA GLU A 84 31.06 10.43 3.62
C GLU A 84 29.54 10.53 3.61
N ILE A 85 28.86 9.39 3.41
CA ILE A 85 27.39 9.34 3.30
C ILE A 85 26.86 8.30 4.28
N ALA A 86 25.95 8.72 5.18
CA ALA A 86 25.19 7.84 6.06
C ALA A 86 23.90 7.46 5.35
N ALA A 87 23.68 6.17 5.10
CA ALA A 87 22.54 5.72 4.30
C ALA A 87 21.84 4.49 4.90
N THR A 88 20.55 4.36 4.59
CA THR A 88 19.70 3.24 5.01
C THR A 88 18.93 2.71 3.81
N SER A 89 18.94 1.39 3.64
CA SER A 89 18.24 0.69 2.56
C SER A 89 17.05 -0.11 3.08
N PHE A 90 15.95 -0.13 2.34
CA PHE A 90 14.69 -0.79 2.70
C PHE A 90 14.20 -1.66 1.55
N GLN A 91 13.71 -2.86 1.87
CA GLN A 91 13.00 -3.70 0.91
C GLN A 91 11.57 -3.19 0.80
N ILE A 92 11.09 -3.00 -0.43
CA ILE A 92 9.78 -2.45 -0.75
C ILE A 92 9.03 -3.48 -1.60
N PRO A 93 7.70 -3.66 -1.45
CA PRO A 93 6.91 -4.52 -2.34
C PRO A 93 7.08 -4.12 -3.81
N ALA A 94 7.19 -5.10 -4.70
CA ALA A 94 7.45 -4.84 -6.13
C ALA A 94 6.32 -4.05 -6.80
N ASP A 95 5.08 -4.28 -6.37
CA ASP A 95 3.85 -3.64 -6.85
C ASP A 95 3.66 -2.21 -6.33
N ALA A 96 4.36 -1.84 -5.25
CA ALA A 96 4.33 -0.47 -4.73
C ALA A 96 5.09 0.53 -5.64
N PHE A 97 6.02 0.05 -6.46
CA PHE A 97 6.83 0.90 -7.32
C PHE A 97 6.09 1.36 -8.59
N PRO A 98 6.41 2.57 -9.11
CA PRO A 98 7.31 3.57 -8.52
C PRO A 98 6.77 4.13 -7.21
N ILE A 99 7.65 4.46 -6.27
CA ILE A 99 7.27 5.09 -5.00
C ILE A 99 7.58 6.59 -5.03
N ARG A 100 6.77 7.39 -4.33
CA ARG A 100 7.01 8.81 -4.09
C ARG A 100 7.79 8.98 -2.79
N LEU A 101 8.84 9.79 -2.79
CA LEU A 101 9.52 10.22 -1.57
C LEU A 101 8.72 11.35 -0.93
N ASP A 102 8.21 11.14 0.29
CA ASP A 102 7.43 12.16 1.01
C ASP A 102 8.28 12.88 2.06
N LEU A 103 9.01 12.11 2.87
CA LEU A 103 9.78 12.64 4.00
C LEU A 103 11.03 11.80 4.26
N LEU A 104 12.16 12.48 4.45
CA LEU A 104 13.39 11.90 4.96
C LEU A 104 13.79 12.60 6.26
N GLU A 105 14.07 11.83 7.28
CA GLU A 105 14.42 12.33 8.61
C GLU A 105 15.77 11.80 9.06
N ALA A 106 16.54 12.63 9.75
CA ALA A 106 17.80 12.22 10.35
C ALA A 106 18.13 13.02 11.62
N MET A 107 18.86 12.38 12.53
CA MET A 107 19.35 13.02 13.75
C MET A 107 20.82 13.45 13.62
N PHE A 108 21.09 14.70 13.98
CA PHE A 108 22.42 15.27 14.16
C PHE A 108 22.66 15.69 15.61
N ALA A 109 23.91 15.71 16.02
CA ALA A 109 24.34 16.11 17.35
C ALA A 109 25.57 17.00 17.33
N THR A 110 25.62 17.90 18.31
CA THR A 110 26.87 18.47 18.81
C THR A 110 27.25 17.82 20.13
N SER A 111 28.56 17.73 20.42
CA SER A 111 29.08 17.21 21.68
C SER A 111 30.01 18.23 22.33
N ASN A 112 29.53 18.91 23.37
CA ASN A 112 30.23 20.01 24.04
C ASN A 112 30.79 21.07 23.08
N ALA A 113 30.08 21.38 21.99
CA ALA A 113 30.53 22.36 21.00
C ALA A 113 30.85 23.71 21.67
N ALA A 114 32.04 24.24 21.41
CA ALA A 114 32.51 25.52 21.92
C ALA A 114 31.88 26.70 21.16
N VAL A 115 31.42 26.45 19.93
CA VAL A 115 30.85 27.45 19.03
C VAL A 115 29.53 26.94 18.42
N SER A 116 28.81 27.85 17.77
CA SER A 116 27.70 27.44 16.90
C SER A 116 28.31 26.78 15.66
N THR A 117 27.78 25.64 15.26
CA THR A 117 28.31 24.85 14.15
C THR A 117 27.38 24.97 12.94
N THR A 118 27.94 25.18 11.75
CA THR A 118 27.23 25.12 10.47
C THR A 118 27.71 23.93 9.68
N THR A 119 26.80 23.03 9.27
CA THR A 119 27.11 21.85 8.45
C THR A 119 26.36 21.95 7.13
N GLU A 120 27.10 21.90 6.02
CA GLU A 120 26.52 21.75 4.69
C GLU A 120 26.32 20.26 4.42
N TYR A 121 25.14 19.88 3.94
CA TYR A 121 24.77 18.49 3.74
C TYR A 121 24.12 18.30 2.36
N ALA A 122 24.08 17.06 1.88
CA ALA A 122 23.27 16.69 0.74
C ALA A 122 22.38 15.48 1.06
N ILE A 123 21.21 15.45 0.46
CA ILE A 123 20.24 14.36 0.56
C ILE A 123 20.26 13.60 -0.75
N HIS A 124 20.26 12.27 -0.64
CA HIS A 124 20.32 11.38 -1.78
C HIS A 124 19.28 10.26 -1.66
N ALA A 125 18.71 9.85 -2.79
CA ALA A 125 17.87 8.66 -2.87
C ALA A 125 18.23 7.82 -4.11
N TRP A 126 18.33 6.52 -3.91
CA TRP A 126 18.66 5.54 -4.93
C TRP A 126 17.53 4.54 -5.15
N SER A 127 17.30 4.20 -6.42
CA SER A 127 16.62 2.96 -6.78
C SER A 127 17.63 1.81 -6.67
N GLY A 128 17.42 0.94 -5.68
CA GLY A 128 18.31 -0.15 -5.29
C GLY A 128 19.26 0.17 -4.13
N TYR A 129 20.25 -0.70 -3.96
CA TYR A 129 21.37 -0.48 -3.05
C TYR A 129 22.27 0.66 -3.53
N PRO A 130 22.96 1.39 -2.64
CA PRO A 130 23.69 2.59 -3.04
C PRO A 130 24.98 2.31 -3.85
N ASP A 131 25.47 1.08 -3.82
CA ASP A 131 26.68 0.63 -4.54
C ASP A 131 26.40 0.10 -5.95
N THR A 132 25.24 -0.53 -6.16
CA THR A 132 24.85 -1.13 -7.45
C THR A 132 23.66 -0.48 -8.12
N GLY A 133 22.88 0.30 -7.38
CA GLY A 133 21.65 0.94 -7.83
C GLY A 133 21.89 2.26 -8.58
N THR A 134 20.79 2.90 -8.94
CA THR A 134 20.79 4.18 -9.67
C THR A 134 20.49 5.31 -8.69
N LEU A 135 21.29 6.39 -8.72
CA LEU A 135 20.99 7.61 -7.98
C LEU A 135 19.87 8.37 -8.71
N GLU A 136 18.69 8.43 -8.11
CA GLU A 136 17.50 9.03 -8.71
C GLU A 136 17.30 10.49 -8.27
N PHE A 137 17.71 10.80 -7.04
CA PHE A 137 17.56 12.12 -6.47
C PHE A 137 18.79 12.54 -5.68
N SER A 138 19.20 13.78 -5.85
CA SER A 138 20.27 14.41 -5.07
C SER A 138 20.03 15.91 -4.96
N ILE A 139 20.13 16.46 -3.75
CA ILE A 139 20.08 17.90 -3.50
C ILE A 139 21.00 18.28 -2.35
N ALA A 140 21.75 19.37 -2.52
CA ALA A 140 22.65 19.90 -1.49
C ALA A 140 22.05 21.15 -0.83
N SER A 141 22.36 21.35 0.45
CA SER A 141 22.07 22.58 1.16
C SER A 141 22.88 23.72 0.56
N ASP A 142 22.21 24.77 0.10
CA ASP A 142 22.81 25.96 -0.50
C ASP A 142 22.66 27.22 0.38
N GLY A 143 21.95 27.09 1.50
CA GLY A 143 21.66 28.18 2.42
C GLY A 143 20.42 29.02 2.02
N ASP A 144 19.86 28.77 0.84
CA ASP A 144 18.71 29.49 0.29
C ASP A 144 17.48 28.57 0.23
N LEU A 145 17.46 27.61 -0.71
CA LEU A 145 16.37 26.66 -0.87
C LEU A 145 16.42 25.58 0.22
N LEU A 146 17.62 25.04 0.46
CA LEU A 146 17.86 24.13 1.57
C LEU A 146 18.81 24.82 2.56
N PRO A 147 18.32 25.26 3.74
CA PRO A 147 19.17 25.85 4.74
C PRO A 147 20.16 24.82 5.29
N HIS A 148 21.38 25.26 5.56
CA HIS A 148 22.39 24.47 6.25
C HIS A 148 21.92 24.06 7.66
N ILE A 149 22.53 23.01 8.20
CA ILE A 149 22.32 22.63 9.61
C ILE A 149 23.07 23.63 10.48
N VAL A 150 22.37 24.38 11.32
CA VAL A 150 22.97 25.31 12.29
C VAL A 150 22.61 24.88 13.70
N MET A 151 23.60 24.45 14.47
CA MET A 151 23.41 23.98 15.85
C MET A 151 24.11 24.91 16.85
N PRO A 152 23.51 25.19 18.01
CA PRO A 152 24.10 26.08 19.01
C PRO A 152 25.28 25.41 19.75
N PRO A 153 26.14 26.20 20.43
CA PRO A 153 27.16 25.65 21.32
C PRO A 153 26.57 24.74 22.41
N GLY A 154 27.37 23.78 22.86
CA GLY A 154 27.02 22.80 23.89
C GLY A 154 26.74 21.41 23.31
N THR A 155 25.97 20.62 24.05
CA THR A 155 25.52 19.29 23.61
C THR A 155 24.04 19.38 23.28
N THR A 156 23.70 19.41 22.00
CA THR A 156 22.32 19.53 21.51
C THR A 156 22.04 18.53 20.39
N GLY A 157 20.77 18.23 20.19
CA GLY A 157 20.29 17.42 19.06
C GLY A 157 19.58 18.28 18.02
N LEU A 158 19.61 17.85 16.77
CA LEU A 158 18.82 18.39 15.68
C LEU A 158 18.15 17.24 14.93
N HIS A 159 16.82 17.25 14.91
CA HIS A 159 16.00 16.44 14.04
C HIS A 159 15.81 17.18 12.71
N LEU A 160 16.55 16.76 11.69
CA LEU A 160 16.38 17.24 10.33
C LEU A 160 15.20 16.49 9.69
N GLN A 161 14.27 17.25 9.10
CA GLN A 161 13.13 16.73 8.36
C GLN A 161 13.11 17.35 6.97
N PHE A 162 13.40 16.57 5.95
CA PHE A 162 13.30 16.96 4.55
C PHE A 162 11.99 16.44 3.96
N LEU A 163 11.03 17.35 3.81
CA LEU A 163 9.71 17.09 3.26
C LEU A 163 9.69 17.50 1.80
N VAL A 164 9.11 16.69 0.93
CA VAL A 164 8.70 17.13 -0.41
C VAL A 164 7.28 17.66 -0.29
N ASP A 165 7.01 18.86 -0.80
CA ASP A 165 5.66 19.42 -0.74
C ASP A 165 4.69 18.49 -1.50
N PRO A 166 3.65 17.93 -0.86
CA PRO A 166 2.67 17.06 -1.51
C PRO A 166 1.91 17.72 -2.66
N ASP A 167 1.83 19.06 -2.66
CA ASP A 167 1.15 19.84 -3.70
C ASP A 167 2.10 20.22 -4.86
N ASP A 168 3.40 19.89 -4.77
CA ASP A 168 4.36 20.14 -5.85
C ASP A 168 4.02 19.29 -7.08
N PRO A 169 3.87 19.88 -8.29
CA PRO A 169 3.68 19.11 -9.52
C PRO A 169 4.90 18.23 -9.87
N ASP A 170 6.10 18.60 -9.43
CA ASP A 170 7.38 17.92 -9.70
C ASP A 170 7.80 17.02 -8.52
N GLN A 171 6.92 16.09 -8.15
CA GLN A 171 7.16 15.07 -7.13
C GLN A 171 8.39 14.21 -7.43
N ILE A 172 9.05 13.72 -6.38
CA ILE A 172 10.21 12.84 -6.48
C ILE A 172 9.72 11.38 -6.51
N TRP A 173 9.76 10.79 -7.70
CA TRP A 173 9.42 9.38 -7.93
C TRP A 173 10.67 8.52 -8.07
N ILE A 174 10.72 7.41 -7.35
CA ILE A 174 11.78 6.42 -7.38
C ILE A 174 11.24 5.16 -8.08
N PRO A 175 11.75 4.81 -9.28
CA PRO A 175 11.32 3.61 -10.00
C PRO A 175 11.88 2.34 -9.36
N ASP A 176 11.31 1.18 -9.71
CA ASP A 176 11.95 -0.10 -9.41
C ASP A 176 13.05 -0.41 -10.43
N ASN A 177 14.22 -0.82 -9.92
CA ASN A 177 15.32 -1.33 -10.76
C ASN A 177 15.36 -2.88 -10.81
N GLY A 178 14.36 -3.55 -10.25
CA GLY A 178 14.23 -5.00 -10.15
C GLY A 178 14.85 -5.61 -8.89
N SER A 179 15.50 -4.81 -8.04
CA SER A 179 15.94 -5.27 -6.71
C SER A 179 14.86 -5.12 -5.65
N HIS A 180 13.82 -4.32 -5.94
CA HIS A 180 12.76 -3.93 -5.00
C HIS A 180 13.32 -3.33 -3.71
N VAL A 181 14.40 -2.56 -3.83
CA VAL A 181 15.07 -1.87 -2.71
C VAL A 181 15.09 -0.38 -3.01
N VAL A 182 14.90 0.43 -1.97
CA VAL A 182 15.21 1.87 -2.00
C VAL A 182 16.24 2.18 -0.94
N THR A 183 17.20 3.02 -1.28
CA THR A 183 18.17 3.55 -0.32
C THR A 183 18.03 5.05 -0.23
N VAL A 184 18.07 5.58 0.99
CA VAL A 184 18.17 7.02 1.23
C VAL A 184 19.41 7.33 2.05
N GLY A 185 19.99 8.52 1.87
CA GLY A 185 21.19 8.88 2.59
C GLY A 185 21.44 10.37 2.72
N ILE A 186 22.31 10.71 3.66
CA ILE A 186 22.76 12.08 3.91
C ILE A 186 24.28 12.13 3.87
N GLU A 187 24.79 13.01 3.03
CA GLU A 187 26.21 13.33 2.88
C GLU A 187 26.57 14.56 3.70
N ILE A 188 27.74 14.55 4.36
CA ILE A 188 28.33 15.80 4.87
C ILE A 188 29.15 16.42 3.75
N MET A 189 28.67 17.51 3.18
CA MET A 189 29.37 18.25 2.11
C MET A 189 30.51 19.09 2.68
N ALA A 190 30.25 19.80 3.78
CA ALA A 190 31.23 20.62 4.47
C ALA A 190 30.96 20.67 5.98
N HIS A 191 32.01 20.51 6.75
CA HIS A 191 32.02 20.75 8.20
C HIS A 191 32.22 22.25 8.50
N HIS A 192 31.87 22.68 9.71
CA HIS A 192 32.05 24.09 10.11
C HIS A 192 33.53 24.50 10.19
N GLN A 193 34.35 23.66 10.82
CA GLN A 193 35.79 23.79 10.91
C GLN A 193 36.44 22.40 10.79
N PRO A 194 36.55 21.84 9.58
CA PRO A 194 37.28 20.60 9.35
C PRO A 194 38.77 20.77 9.63
N ALA A 195 39.46 19.67 9.94
CA ALA A 195 40.91 19.65 9.93
C ALA A 195 41.43 19.80 8.49
N SER A 196 42.66 20.31 8.32
CA SER A 196 43.28 20.45 7.00
C SER A 196 43.47 19.13 6.25
N ASN A 197 43.55 18.01 6.99
CA ASN A 197 43.51 16.66 6.45
C ASN A 197 42.70 15.77 7.39
N GLN A 198 41.44 15.53 7.00
CA GLN A 198 40.48 14.78 7.81
C GLN A 198 40.82 13.29 7.94
N CYS A 199 41.62 12.75 7.02
CA CYS A 199 42.11 11.37 7.08
C CYS A 199 43.17 11.15 8.17
N ILE A 200 43.83 12.21 8.64
CA ILE A 200 44.88 12.13 9.68
C ILE A 200 44.35 12.66 11.01
N THR A 201 43.51 13.69 10.94
CA THR A 201 42.92 14.31 12.12
C THR A 201 41.42 14.43 11.88
N PRO A 202 40.58 13.68 12.62
CA PRO A 202 39.13 13.79 12.44
C PRO A 202 38.62 15.20 12.79
N PRO A 203 37.45 15.60 12.28
CA PRO A 203 36.82 16.87 12.65
C PRO A 203 36.66 16.98 14.17
N ASP A 204 37.07 18.12 14.74
CA ASP A 204 37.03 18.30 16.19
C ASP A 204 35.56 18.47 16.65
N PRO A 205 35.07 17.66 17.61
CA PRO A 205 33.69 17.75 18.08
C PRO A 205 33.32 19.05 18.78
N LEU A 206 34.31 19.82 19.23
CA LEU A 206 34.08 21.15 19.79
C LEU A 206 33.63 22.17 18.74
N PHE A 207 33.81 21.88 17.45
CA PHE A 207 33.54 22.84 16.37
C PHE A 207 32.60 22.29 15.30
N ASN A 208 32.20 21.02 15.35
CA ASN A 208 31.45 20.38 14.28
C ASN A 208 30.26 19.57 14.83
N ALA A 209 29.29 19.29 13.95
CA ALA A 209 28.13 18.44 14.24
C ALA A 209 28.19 17.16 13.40
N PHE A 210 27.55 16.09 13.89
CA PHE A 210 27.66 14.76 13.27
C PHE A 210 26.33 14.02 13.25
N PRO A 211 26.11 13.13 12.26
CA PRO A 211 24.98 12.22 12.27
C PRO A 211 25.05 11.26 13.46
N CYS A 212 23.90 10.76 13.87
CA CYS A 212 23.76 9.92 15.05
C CYS A 212 23.38 8.49 14.71
N THR A 213 23.87 7.56 15.54
CA THR A 213 23.25 6.24 15.70
C THR A 213 22.52 6.16 17.05
N ASP A 214 21.62 5.19 17.18
CA ASP A 214 21.00 4.84 18.45
C ASP A 214 21.96 4.07 19.37
N VAL A 215 21.43 3.68 20.55
CA VAL A 215 22.19 3.11 21.68
C VAL A 215 21.72 1.70 22.07
N ASP A 216 20.65 1.19 21.45
CA ASP A 216 20.13 -0.17 21.66
C ASP A 216 20.94 -1.24 20.90
N GLY A 217 21.92 -0.80 20.11
CA GLY A 217 22.90 -1.64 19.44
C GLY A 217 22.46 -2.00 18.03
N LEU A 218 23.41 -2.37 17.18
CA LEU A 218 23.18 -2.60 15.76
C LEU A 218 22.23 -3.79 15.48
N GLN A 219 20.97 -3.49 15.16
CA GLN A 219 19.94 -4.46 14.79
C GLN A 219 19.92 -4.73 13.28
N SER A 220 20.13 -3.70 12.44
CA SER A 220 20.03 -3.78 10.97
C SER A 220 21.39 -3.66 10.28
N SER A 221 22.31 -4.56 10.62
CA SER A 221 23.68 -4.53 10.07
C SER A 221 23.79 -4.60 8.54
N ASN A 222 22.78 -5.15 7.86
CA ASN A 222 22.72 -5.22 6.39
C ASN A 222 21.92 -4.07 5.75
N GLY A 223 21.08 -3.37 6.51
CA GLY A 223 20.27 -2.24 6.07
C GLY A 223 20.93 -0.89 6.28
N ASN A 224 21.92 -0.81 7.18
CA ASN A 224 22.76 0.38 7.35
C ASN A 224 23.98 0.35 6.46
N TRP A 225 24.20 1.49 5.80
CA TRP A 225 25.29 1.72 4.87
C TRP A 225 26.08 2.95 5.26
N ILE A 226 27.35 2.95 4.88
CA ILE A 226 28.18 4.13 4.87
C ILE A 226 29.02 4.15 3.59
N TYR A 227 29.12 5.31 2.97
CA TYR A 227 30.17 5.58 1.99
C TYR A 227 31.39 6.12 2.73
N VAL A 228 32.49 5.38 2.66
CA VAL A 228 33.76 5.73 3.32
C VAL A 228 34.71 6.34 2.30
N GLU A 229 35.21 7.54 2.57
CA GLU A 229 36.19 8.20 1.72
C GLU A 229 37.56 7.50 1.78
N ASP A 230 38.32 7.56 0.68
CA ASP A 230 39.60 6.86 0.58
C ASP A 230 40.72 7.61 1.32
N CYS A 231 40.92 7.23 2.57
CA CYS A 231 42.00 7.69 3.43
C CYS A 231 43.21 6.73 3.46
N GLY A 232 43.29 5.76 2.53
CA GLY A 232 44.36 4.78 2.45
C GLY A 232 44.53 3.97 3.75
N ILE A 233 45.77 3.87 4.24
CA ILE A 233 46.08 3.10 5.47
C ILE A 233 45.55 3.76 6.75
N PHE A 234 45.15 5.03 6.69
CA PHE A 234 44.68 5.80 7.84
C PHE A 234 43.15 5.80 7.96
N GLY A 235 42.45 5.12 7.04
CA GLY A 235 40.98 5.04 7.02
C GLY A 235 40.45 3.62 7.11
N CYS A 236 39.13 3.53 7.12
CA CYS A 236 38.43 2.28 6.92
C CYS A 236 38.44 1.87 5.44
N PRO A 237 38.06 0.62 5.13
CA PRO A 237 37.91 0.18 3.75
C PRO A 237 36.98 1.12 2.96
N ALA A 238 37.54 1.84 2.00
CA ALA A 238 36.85 2.87 1.23
C ALA A 238 35.71 2.34 0.37
N GLY A 239 34.87 3.27 -0.10
CA GLY A 239 33.68 3.04 -0.90
C GLY A 239 32.47 2.67 -0.05
N TRP A 240 31.42 2.21 -0.73
CA TRP A 240 30.21 1.75 -0.06
C TRP A 240 30.45 0.47 0.75
N LYS A 241 29.97 0.49 2.00
CA LYS A 241 30.00 -0.64 2.93
C LYS A 241 28.67 -0.75 3.66
N ARG A 242 28.14 -1.96 3.75
CA ARG A 242 27.18 -2.30 4.80
C ARG A 242 27.92 -2.29 6.13
N PHE A 243 27.21 -2.06 7.23
CA PHE A 243 27.82 -2.18 8.54
C PHE A 243 28.32 -3.61 8.79
N SER A 244 27.64 -4.63 8.28
CA SER A 244 28.06 -6.03 8.34
C SER A 244 29.41 -6.31 7.66
N ASP A 245 29.79 -5.54 6.65
CA ASP A 245 31.05 -5.67 5.90
C ASP A 245 32.21 -4.88 6.53
N LEU A 246 31.92 -3.97 7.46
CA LEU A 246 32.94 -3.17 8.14
C LEU A 246 33.65 -3.96 9.23
N PRO A 247 34.99 -3.84 9.36
CA PRO A 247 35.68 -4.29 10.56
C PRO A 247 35.06 -3.66 11.82
N VAL A 248 35.03 -4.39 12.95
CA VAL A 248 34.40 -3.90 14.20
C VAL A 248 34.92 -2.54 14.63
N VAL A 249 36.21 -2.25 14.41
CA VAL A 249 36.79 -0.93 14.72
C VAL A 249 36.15 0.20 13.91
N CYS A 250 35.71 -0.08 12.68
CA CYS A 250 35.10 0.83 11.70
C CYS A 250 33.58 0.93 11.79
N ARG A 251 32.95 0.01 12.52
CA ARG A 251 31.52 -0.20 12.48
C ARG A 251 30.86 0.62 13.59
N PRO A 252 29.89 1.49 13.25
CA PRO A 252 29.07 2.12 14.28
C PRO A 252 28.36 1.08 15.14
N SER A 253 28.15 1.40 16.42
CA SER A 253 27.63 0.45 17.40
C SER A 253 26.11 0.29 17.36
N GLY A 254 25.38 1.26 16.79
CA GLY A 254 23.93 1.26 16.63
C GLY A 254 23.51 1.42 15.17
N ASP A 255 22.20 1.48 14.93
CA ASP A 255 21.61 1.78 13.63
C ASP A 255 21.60 3.30 13.39
N TRP A 256 21.67 3.72 12.12
CA TRP A 256 21.50 5.14 11.80
C TRP A 256 20.15 5.64 12.29
N VAL A 257 20.14 6.78 12.97
CA VAL A 257 18.90 7.46 13.34
C VAL A 257 18.37 8.20 12.11
N GLN A 258 17.84 7.42 11.18
CA GLN A 258 17.22 7.84 9.93
C GLN A 258 15.84 7.19 9.79
N ARG A 259 14.89 7.93 9.23
CA ARG A 259 13.54 7.45 8.93
C ARG A 259 13.11 7.96 7.56
N PHE A 260 12.40 7.12 6.83
CA PHE A 260 11.97 7.37 5.46
C PHE A 260 10.47 7.13 5.36
N THR A 261 9.75 8.10 4.81
CA THR A 261 8.33 8.01 4.51
C THR A 261 8.12 8.09 3.00
N TRP A 262 7.35 7.16 2.47
CA TRP A 262 7.09 7.05 1.04
C TRP A 262 5.65 6.64 0.76
N SER A 263 5.15 7.01 -0.42
CA SER A 263 3.80 6.66 -0.86
C SER A 263 3.85 5.85 -2.16
N PRO A 264 3.12 4.74 -2.28
CA PRO A 264 3.06 3.97 -3.53
C PRO A 264 2.35 4.75 -4.65
N SER A 265 2.70 4.43 -5.90
CA SER A 265 2.02 5.00 -7.09
C SER A 265 0.66 4.38 -7.40
N GLY A 266 0.39 3.19 -6.86
CA GLY A 266 -0.91 2.51 -6.95
C GLY A 266 -1.21 1.70 -5.70
N CYS A 267 -2.45 1.78 -5.19
CA CYS A 267 -2.91 1.11 -3.95
C CYS A 267 -3.83 -0.08 -4.22
N ASP A 268 -3.96 -0.50 -5.47
CA ASP A 268 -5.02 -1.44 -5.89
C ASP A 268 -4.75 -2.90 -5.44
N SER A 269 -3.66 -3.18 -4.72
CA SER A 269 -3.27 -4.52 -4.26
C SER A 269 -2.98 -4.64 -2.75
N LEU A 270 -2.80 -3.54 -2.02
CA LEU A 270 -2.40 -3.57 -0.60
C LEU A 270 -3.60 -3.40 0.33
N GLY A 271 -3.55 -4.09 1.48
CA GLY A 271 -4.58 -4.02 2.50
C GLY A 271 -4.07 -4.49 3.87
N ALA A 272 -4.88 -4.29 4.91
CA ALA A 272 -4.56 -4.72 6.25
C ALA A 272 -4.47 -6.26 6.32
N CYS A 273 -3.36 -6.74 6.85
CA CYS A 273 -3.09 -8.15 7.10
C CYS A 273 -2.88 -8.39 8.59
N CYS A 274 -3.70 -9.24 9.19
CA CYS A 274 -3.55 -9.63 10.59
C CYS A 274 -2.69 -10.88 10.73
N ILE A 275 -1.49 -10.74 11.29
CA ILE A 275 -0.55 -11.84 11.55
C ILE A 275 -0.32 -11.93 13.06
N GLY A 276 -0.75 -13.04 13.68
CA GLY A 276 -0.50 -13.30 15.10
C GLY A 276 -0.94 -12.18 16.06
N GLY A 277 -2.07 -11.53 15.78
CA GLY A 277 -2.60 -10.43 16.59
C GLY A 277 -2.06 -9.03 16.23
N THR A 278 -1.10 -8.93 15.31
CA THR A 278 -0.53 -7.65 14.85
C THR A 278 -1.01 -7.32 13.44
N CYS A 279 -1.36 -6.07 13.16
CA CYS A 279 -1.72 -5.61 11.83
C CYS A 279 -0.49 -5.15 11.05
N SER A 280 -0.40 -5.53 9.77
CA SER A 280 0.60 -5.04 8.82
C SER A 280 -0.04 -4.81 7.46
N THR A 281 0.31 -3.75 6.74
CA THR A 281 -0.21 -3.51 5.38
C THR A 281 0.60 -4.33 4.38
N LEU A 282 -0.01 -5.35 3.78
CA LEU A 282 0.61 -6.29 2.84
C LEU A 282 -0.32 -6.50 1.65
N ASP A 283 0.17 -7.11 0.56
CA ASP A 283 -0.72 -7.65 -0.47
C ASP A 283 -1.35 -8.98 0.00
N GLU A 284 -2.43 -9.41 -0.67
CA GLU A 284 -3.18 -10.61 -0.32
C GLU A 284 -2.29 -11.87 -0.31
N LEU A 285 -1.40 -12.03 -1.29
CA LEU A 285 -0.57 -13.23 -1.41
C LEU A 285 0.47 -13.28 -0.28
N THR A 286 1.18 -12.19 -0.03
CA THR A 286 2.15 -12.10 1.06
C THR A 286 1.48 -12.27 2.42
N CYS A 287 0.27 -11.75 2.59
CA CYS A 287 -0.51 -11.93 3.81
C CYS A 287 -0.81 -13.41 4.09
N LEU A 288 -1.28 -14.13 3.07
CA LEU A 288 -1.60 -15.56 3.16
C LEU A 288 -0.34 -16.41 3.38
N ASP A 289 0.76 -16.11 2.70
CA ASP A 289 2.04 -16.82 2.84
C ASP A 289 2.65 -16.64 4.25
N ALA A 290 2.40 -15.49 4.88
CA ALA A 290 2.78 -15.23 6.27
C ALA A 290 1.84 -15.90 7.30
N GLY A 291 0.80 -16.61 6.84
CA GLY A 291 -0.22 -17.21 7.70
C GLY A 291 -1.16 -16.18 8.34
N GLY A 292 -1.26 -14.99 7.75
CA GLY A 292 -2.15 -13.92 8.19
C GLY A 292 -3.53 -13.96 7.55
N VAL A 293 -4.44 -13.13 8.08
CA VAL A 293 -5.79 -12.92 7.53
C VAL A 293 -5.86 -11.57 6.84
N PHE A 294 -6.06 -11.59 5.52
CA PHE A 294 -6.19 -10.38 4.71
C PHE A 294 -7.59 -9.79 4.87
N GLN A 295 -7.67 -8.49 5.18
CA GLN A 295 -8.93 -7.80 5.46
C GLN A 295 -9.57 -7.18 4.20
N GLY A 296 -8.88 -7.24 3.06
CA GLY A 296 -9.31 -6.66 1.80
C GLY A 296 -8.43 -5.48 1.37
N VAL A 297 -8.40 -5.25 0.06
CA VAL A 297 -7.64 -4.16 -0.56
C VAL A 297 -8.15 -2.81 -0.08
N GLY A 298 -7.24 -1.89 0.22
CA GLY A 298 -7.54 -0.53 0.69
C GLY A 298 -8.02 -0.43 2.13
N VAL A 299 -8.09 -1.55 2.88
CA VAL A 299 -8.39 -1.54 4.32
C VAL A 299 -7.13 -1.17 5.11
N ASP A 300 -7.21 -0.15 5.96
CA ASP A 300 -6.08 0.35 6.76
C ASP A 300 -5.97 -0.36 8.12
N CYS A 301 -4.74 -0.54 8.59
CA CYS A 301 -4.45 -1.16 9.88
C CYS A 301 -4.91 -0.34 11.09
N GLY A 302 -5.09 0.97 10.96
CA GLY A 302 -5.72 1.82 11.99
C GLY A 302 -7.21 1.57 12.17
N SER A 303 -7.88 0.94 11.21
CA SER A 303 -9.29 0.56 11.26
C SER A 303 -9.53 -0.90 11.67
N VAL A 304 -8.47 -1.71 11.74
CA VAL A 304 -8.53 -3.16 11.97
C VAL A 304 -7.95 -3.51 13.34
N ASN A 305 -8.74 -4.20 14.16
CA ASN A 305 -8.30 -4.75 15.43
C ASN A 305 -7.97 -6.24 15.29
N CYS A 306 -6.68 -6.56 15.12
CA CYS A 306 -6.20 -7.93 14.93
C CYS A 306 -6.25 -8.81 16.19
N GLU A 307 -6.56 -8.25 17.36
CA GLU A 307 -6.77 -9.02 18.59
C GLU A 307 -8.24 -9.43 18.78
N GLU A 308 -9.16 -9.07 17.88
CA GLU A 308 -10.55 -9.49 18.02
C GLU A 308 -10.74 -10.98 17.75
N THR A 309 -11.49 -11.61 18.64
CA THR A 309 -11.95 -12.98 18.45
C THR A 309 -13.06 -13.01 17.41
N VAL A 310 -13.12 -14.13 16.70
CA VAL A 310 -14.13 -14.46 15.71
C VAL A 310 -14.85 -15.75 16.14
N PRO A 311 -16.08 -15.99 15.69
CA PRO A 311 -16.72 -17.29 15.81
C PRO A 311 -16.04 -18.28 14.86
N CYS A 312 -15.40 -19.31 15.40
CA CYS A 312 -14.73 -20.35 14.61
C CYS A 312 -15.65 -21.55 14.41
N CYS A 313 -16.09 -21.77 13.17
CA CYS A 313 -17.05 -22.81 12.80
C CYS A 313 -16.36 -24.09 12.33
N PHE A 314 -16.81 -25.25 12.83
CA PHE A 314 -16.26 -26.56 12.48
C PHE A 314 -17.25 -27.39 11.66
N PRO A 315 -17.01 -27.62 10.35
CA PRO A 315 -17.95 -28.34 9.49
C PRO A 315 -18.28 -29.76 9.96
N SER A 316 -17.32 -30.43 10.62
CA SER A 316 -17.45 -31.82 11.05
C SER A 316 -18.34 -32.01 12.29
N THR A 317 -18.45 -30.98 13.14
CA THR A 317 -19.21 -31.04 14.39
C THR A 317 -20.40 -30.09 14.41
N GLY A 318 -20.45 -29.12 13.49
CA GLY A 318 -21.39 -28.00 13.54
C GLY A 318 -21.14 -27.05 14.72
N GLY A 319 -20.04 -27.24 15.47
CA GLY A 319 -19.73 -26.46 16.65
C GLY A 319 -19.10 -25.11 16.32
N CYS A 320 -19.31 -24.14 17.21
CA CYS A 320 -18.64 -22.84 17.21
C CYS A 320 -17.74 -22.72 18.45
N VAL A 321 -16.51 -22.26 18.25
CA VAL A 321 -15.59 -21.90 19.35
C VAL A 321 -15.07 -20.48 19.14
N GLN A 322 -14.99 -19.67 20.18
CA GLN A 322 -14.40 -18.34 20.11
C GLN A 322 -12.87 -18.45 20.08
N LEU A 323 -12.27 -18.03 18.96
CA LEU A 323 -10.83 -18.05 18.71
C LEU A 323 -10.42 -16.76 17.99
N THR A 324 -9.13 -16.45 17.94
CA THR A 324 -8.65 -15.46 16.97
C THR A 324 -8.82 -16.01 15.55
N GLY A 325 -8.92 -15.15 14.54
CA GLY A 325 -9.01 -15.61 13.14
C GLY A 325 -7.86 -16.53 12.74
N ALA A 326 -6.64 -16.23 13.19
CA ALA A 326 -5.46 -17.05 12.95
C ALA A 326 -5.53 -18.42 13.64
N ASP A 327 -5.92 -18.47 14.92
CA ASP A 327 -6.05 -19.72 15.66
C ASP A 327 -7.15 -20.61 15.06
N CYS A 328 -8.24 -20.00 14.57
CA CYS A 328 -9.32 -20.71 13.91
C CYS A 328 -8.83 -21.46 12.66
N MET A 329 -8.05 -20.81 11.80
CA MET A 329 -7.47 -21.45 10.62
C MET A 329 -6.42 -22.49 10.99
N ALA A 330 -5.62 -22.26 12.04
CA ALA A 330 -4.62 -23.20 12.51
C ALA A 330 -5.24 -24.54 12.97
N VAL A 331 -6.47 -24.51 13.47
CA VAL A 331 -7.24 -25.71 13.83
C VAL A 331 -8.20 -26.18 12.72
N GLN A 332 -8.03 -25.67 11.49
CA GLN A 332 -8.84 -26.01 10.31
C GLN A 332 -10.33 -25.69 10.46
N GLY A 333 -10.68 -24.70 11.29
CA GLY A 333 -12.01 -24.12 11.34
C GLY A 333 -12.19 -23.02 10.30
N ILE A 334 -13.46 -22.63 10.09
CA ILE A 334 -13.86 -21.54 9.21
C ILE A 334 -14.13 -20.31 10.10
N PRO A 335 -13.34 -19.23 10.00
CA PRO A 335 -13.57 -18.02 10.78
C PRO A 335 -14.79 -17.24 10.27
N GLY A 336 -15.67 -16.83 11.17
CA GLY A 336 -16.76 -15.90 10.89
C GLY A 336 -16.34 -14.42 11.03
N PRO A 337 -17.30 -13.49 11.06
CA PRO A 337 -17.03 -12.05 11.16
C PRO A 337 -16.28 -11.68 12.43
N ALA A 338 -15.34 -10.73 12.32
CA ALA A 338 -14.61 -10.21 13.48
C ALA A 338 -15.55 -9.45 14.44
N GLY A 339 -15.35 -9.64 15.75
CA GLY A 339 -16.16 -9.00 16.79
C GLY A 339 -17.48 -9.71 17.09
N GLU A 340 -17.87 -10.74 16.31
CA GLU A 340 -19.02 -11.57 16.61
C GLU A 340 -18.70 -12.72 17.59
N THR A 341 -19.69 -13.08 18.40
CA THR A 341 -19.57 -14.18 19.36
C THR A 341 -20.22 -15.45 18.83
N CYS A 342 -19.81 -16.62 19.34
CA CYS A 342 -20.46 -17.89 19.02
C CYS A 342 -21.90 -17.99 19.54
N ASP A 343 -22.31 -17.08 20.41
CA ASP A 343 -23.68 -16.99 20.91
C ASP A 343 -24.60 -16.26 19.93
N SER A 344 -24.05 -15.35 19.11
CA SER A 344 -24.79 -14.57 18.12
C SER A 344 -24.63 -15.10 16.69
N HIS A 345 -23.52 -15.80 16.42
CA HIS A 345 -23.18 -16.29 15.10
C HIS A 345 -23.69 -17.71 14.88
N VAL A 346 -24.43 -17.93 13.79
CA VAL A 346 -24.92 -19.25 13.41
C VAL A 346 -23.96 -19.89 12.41
N CYS A 347 -23.26 -20.93 12.85
CA CYS A 347 -22.44 -21.75 11.96
C CYS A 347 -23.34 -22.63 11.07
N PHE A 348 -23.11 -22.58 9.76
CA PHE A 348 -23.82 -23.40 8.75
C PHE A 348 -25.35 -23.26 8.80
N PRO A 349 -25.89 -22.05 8.57
CA PRO A 349 -27.33 -21.81 8.67
C PRO A 349 -28.12 -22.66 7.67
N GLN A 350 -29.27 -23.17 8.10
CA GLN A 350 -30.23 -23.91 7.27
C GLN A 350 -31.64 -23.40 7.51
N GLY A 351 -32.42 -23.24 6.45
CA GLY A 351 -33.73 -22.62 6.56
C GLY A 351 -34.61 -22.81 5.34
N ALA A 352 -35.71 -22.07 5.31
CA ALA A 352 -36.60 -21.96 4.17
C ALA A 352 -36.04 -21.02 3.10
N CYS A 353 -36.29 -21.37 1.85
CA CYS A 353 -35.92 -20.63 0.66
C CYS A 353 -37.17 -20.40 -0.17
N CYS A 354 -37.51 -19.13 -0.40
CA CYS A 354 -38.63 -18.74 -1.25
C CYS A 354 -38.16 -18.56 -2.68
N LEU A 355 -38.67 -19.38 -3.59
CA LEU A 355 -38.32 -19.34 -5.01
C LEU A 355 -39.19 -18.32 -5.76
N PRO A 356 -38.72 -17.80 -6.92
CA PRO A 356 -39.46 -16.80 -7.70
C PRO A 356 -40.83 -17.26 -8.20
N ASP A 357 -41.06 -18.56 -8.29
CA ASP A 357 -42.36 -19.15 -8.66
C ASP A 357 -43.34 -19.25 -7.49
N GLY A 358 -42.97 -18.73 -6.31
CA GLY A 358 -43.75 -18.78 -5.08
C GLY A 358 -43.63 -20.10 -4.33
N THR A 359 -42.85 -21.07 -4.83
CA THR A 359 -42.61 -22.33 -4.10
C THR A 359 -41.61 -22.12 -2.97
N CYS A 360 -41.79 -22.87 -1.87
CA CYS A 360 -40.88 -22.87 -0.74
C CYS A 360 -40.06 -24.17 -0.71
N SER A 361 -38.75 -24.05 -0.70
CA SER A 361 -37.80 -25.15 -0.47
C SER A 361 -37.19 -25.03 0.92
N GLY A 362 -37.38 -26.02 1.79
CA GLY A 362 -36.97 -25.97 3.19
C GLY A 362 -35.76 -26.84 3.51
N ILE A 363 -35.04 -26.47 4.57
CA ILE A 363 -33.82 -27.16 5.05
C ILE A 363 -32.74 -27.16 3.97
N ILE A 364 -32.42 -25.95 3.50
CA ILE A 364 -31.41 -25.71 2.48
C ILE A 364 -30.45 -24.61 2.98
N THR A 365 -29.22 -24.60 2.47
CA THR A 365 -28.25 -23.54 2.81
C THR A 365 -28.54 -22.24 2.05
N PRO A 366 -28.04 -21.08 2.52
CA PRO A 366 -28.16 -19.82 1.78
C PRO A 366 -27.57 -19.89 0.37
N GLU A 367 -26.43 -20.57 0.20
CA GLU A 367 -25.76 -20.71 -1.10
C GLU A 367 -26.58 -21.55 -2.08
N GLU A 368 -27.15 -22.66 -1.61
CA GLU A 368 -28.03 -23.51 -2.41
C GLU A 368 -29.36 -22.79 -2.73
N CYS A 369 -29.89 -21.98 -1.80
CA CYS A 369 -31.07 -21.15 -2.06
C CYS A 369 -30.82 -20.11 -3.16
N ALA A 370 -29.69 -19.43 -3.10
CA ALA A 370 -29.28 -18.47 -4.13
C ALA A 370 -29.04 -19.16 -5.49
N ALA A 371 -28.49 -20.38 -5.50
CA ALA A 371 -28.31 -21.17 -6.72
C ALA A 371 -29.63 -21.56 -7.40
N LEU A 372 -30.72 -21.63 -6.64
CA LEU A 372 -32.07 -21.84 -7.15
C LEU A 372 -32.78 -20.51 -7.54
N GLY A 373 -32.09 -19.37 -7.44
CA GLY A 373 -32.66 -18.05 -7.68
C GLY A 373 -33.64 -17.58 -6.60
N GLY A 374 -33.63 -18.21 -5.43
CA GLY A 374 -34.54 -17.91 -4.33
C GLY A 374 -33.98 -16.93 -3.29
N VAL A 375 -34.86 -16.54 -2.37
CA VAL A 375 -34.56 -15.68 -1.22
C VAL A 375 -34.62 -16.49 0.06
N PHE A 376 -33.48 -16.59 0.75
CA PHE A 376 -33.34 -17.30 2.01
C PHE A 376 -34.03 -16.54 3.15
N GLN A 377 -34.80 -17.26 3.97
CA GLN A 377 -35.68 -16.66 4.98
C GLN A 377 -35.06 -16.60 6.39
N GLY A 378 -33.83 -17.09 6.53
CA GLY A 378 -33.09 -17.09 7.79
C GLY A 378 -32.96 -18.49 8.38
N ASP A 379 -31.97 -18.65 9.26
CA ASP A 379 -31.72 -19.92 9.93
C ASP A 379 -32.90 -20.38 10.81
N GLY A 380 -33.16 -21.69 10.82
CA GLY A 380 -34.21 -22.30 11.63
C GLY A 380 -35.64 -22.06 11.11
N THR A 381 -35.81 -21.38 9.97
CA THR A 381 -37.11 -21.22 9.32
C THR A 381 -37.53 -22.48 8.57
N ASP A 382 -38.84 -22.74 8.49
CA ASP A 382 -39.40 -23.87 7.74
C ASP A 382 -40.50 -23.42 6.78
N CYS A 383 -40.73 -24.19 5.73
CA CYS A 383 -41.78 -23.88 4.74
C CYS A 383 -43.22 -24.05 5.26
N ALA A 384 -43.41 -24.53 6.50
CA ALA A 384 -44.73 -24.62 7.11
C ALA A 384 -45.14 -23.32 7.80
N SER A 385 -44.17 -22.51 8.21
CA SER A 385 -44.36 -21.23 8.91
C SER A 385 -43.91 -20.02 8.10
N THR A 386 -43.17 -20.23 7.00
CA THR A 386 -42.78 -19.20 6.04
C THR A 386 -43.83 -19.02 4.96
N ASP A 387 -44.41 -17.82 4.89
CA ASP A 387 -45.26 -17.39 3.78
C ASP A 387 -44.38 -16.79 2.67
N CYS A 388 -44.15 -17.54 1.59
CA CYS A 388 -43.42 -17.02 0.44
C CYS A 388 -44.27 -16.02 -0.36
N PRO A 389 -43.65 -14.99 -0.98
CA PRO A 389 -44.37 -14.04 -1.80
C PRO A 389 -45.10 -14.75 -2.94
N GLU A 390 -46.32 -14.31 -3.25
CA GLU A 390 -47.02 -14.78 -4.44
C GLU A 390 -46.24 -14.37 -5.71
N PRO A 391 -46.19 -15.23 -6.74
CA PRO A 391 -45.44 -14.93 -7.95
C PRO A 391 -46.06 -13.72 -8.67
N MET A 392 -45.19 -12.79 -9.06
CA MET A 392 -45.58 -11.57 -9.77
C MET A 392 -45.18 -11.64 -11.25
N GLY A 393 -45.91 -10.91 -12.08
CA GLY A 393 -45.66 -10.80 -13.52
C GLY A 393 -46.35 -9.58 -14.13
N ALA A 394 -46.02 -9.26 -15.37
CA ALA A 394 -46.64 -8.18 -16.12
C ALA A 394 -48.13 -8.44 -16.32
N ALA A 395 -48.94 -7.44 -15.97
CA ALA A 395 -50.38 -7.41 -16.14
C ALA A 395 -50.72 -6.29 -17.11
N CYS A 396 -51.16 -6.69 -18.31
CA CYS A 396 -51.38 -5.80 -19.44
C CYS A 396 -52.85 -5.40 -19.53
N PHE A 397 -53.09 -4.09 -19.44
CA PHE A 397 -54.41 -3.51 -19.57
C PHE A 397 -54.68 -3.18 -21.04
N GLY A 398 -55.95 -3.24 -21.47
CA GLY A 398 -56.33 -3.04 -22.88
C GLY A 398 -56.02 -1.64 -23.48
N ASN A 399 -55.45 -0.73 -22.69
CA ASN A 399 -54.97 0.58 -23.11
C ASN A 399 -53.43 0.68 -23.23
N GLY A 400 -52.72 -0.46 -23.19
CA GLY A 400 -51.24 -0.51 -23.24
C GLY A 400 -50.55 -0.22 -21.91
N PHE A 401 -51.31 0.05 -20.84
CA PHE A 401 -50.75 0.24 -19.51
C PHE A 401 -50.31 -1.12 -18.91
N CYS A 402 -49.18 -1.14 -18.21
CA CYS A 402 -48.62 -2.33 -17.59
C CYS A 402 -48.37 -2.10 -16.10
N LEU A 403 -48.75 -3.08 -15.27
CA LEU A 403 -48.34 -3.16 -13.86
C LEU A 403 -47.78 -4.55 -13.57
N VAL A 404 -46.82 -4.65 -12.65
CA VAL A 404 -46.36 -5.95 -12.15
C VAL A 404 -47.28 -6.35 -10.99
N LEU A 405 -48.12 -7.38 -11.19
CA LEU A 405 -49.14 -7.85 -10.25
C LEU A 405 -49.05 -9.37 -10.07
N THR A 406 -49.67 -9.88 -9.00
CA THR A 406 -49.94 -11.32 -8.87
C THR A 406 -51.01 -11.73 -9.89
N GLU A 407 -51.06 -13.01 -10.25
CA GLU A 407 -52.08 -13.51 -11.20
C GLU A 407 -53.50 -13.20 -10.72
N ALA A 408 -53.77 -13.38 -9.42
CA ALA A 408 -55.08 -13.11 -8.83
C ALA A 408 -55.48 -11.63 -8.92
N ASP A 409 -54.56 -10.71 -8.64
CA ASP A 409 -54.80 -9.27 -8.72
C ASP A 409 -54.95 -8.79 -10.16
N ALA A 410 -54.16 -9.34 -11.09
CA ALA A 410 -54.27 -9.05 -12.52
C ALA A 410 -55.66 -9.45 -13.06
N ILE A 411 -56.11 -10.67 -12.75
CA ILE A 411 -57.45 -11.15 -13.13
C ILE A 411 -58.54 -10.29 -12.47
N ALA A 412 -58.40 -9.95 -11.20
CA ALA A 412 -59.36 -9.11 -10.49
C ALA A 412 -59.44 -7.67 -11.05
N ALA A 413 -58.31 -7.14 -11.53
CA ALA A 413 -58.21 -5.85 -12.19
C ALA A 413 -58.64 -5.87 -13.67
N GLY A 414 -58.91 -7.05 -14.23
CA GLY A 414 -59.29 -7.22 -15.64
C GLY A 414 -58.12 -7.04 -16.63
N ALA A 415 -56.88 -7.22 -16.17
CA ALA A 415 -55.69 -7.22 -16.99
C ALA A 415 -55.34 -8.63 -17.50
N ASP A 416 -54.64 -8.70 -18.63
CA ASP A 416 -54.08 -9.94 -19.18
C ASP A 416 -52.71 -10.21 -18.56
N TRP A 417 -52.58 -11.30 -17.79
CA TRP A 417 -51.36 -11.62 -17.06
C TRP A 417 -50.40 -12.45 -17.91
N LYS A 418 -49.15 -12.00 -18.04
CA LYS A 418 -48.19 -12.51 -19.04
C LYS A 418 -47.25 -13.60 -18.54
N GLY A 419 -47.33 -13.99 -17.27
CA GLY A 419 -46.51 -15.06 -16.71
C GLY A 419 -45.53 -14.59 -15.64
N ILE A 420 -45.04 -15.54 -14.84
CA ILE A 420 -44.09 -15.30 -13.75
C ILE A 420 -42.80 -14.67 -14.29
N GLY A 421 -42.34 -13.59 -13.66
CA GLY A 421 -41.05 -12.95 -13.99
C GLY A 421 -41.08 -12.05 -15.22
N THR A 422 -42.21 -11.89 -15.90
CA THR A 422 -42.38 -10.87 -16.95
C THR A 422 -42.40 -9.47 -16.35
N THR A 423 -41.78 -8.49 -17.03
CA THR A 423 -41.63 -7.10 -16.56
C THR A 423 -42.49 -6.14 -17.37
N CYS A 424 -42.66 -4.92 -16.85
CA CYS A 424 -43.30 -3.81 -17.56
C CYS A 424 -42.27 -2.84 -18.17
N GLU A 425 -41.12 -3.37 -18.58
CA GLU A 425 -40.11 -2.58 -19.26
C GLU A 425 -40.58 -2.26 -20.69
N ASP A 426 -40.23 -1.05 -21.14
CA ASP A 426 -40.47 -0.50 -22.47
C ASP A 426 -39.07 -0.20 -23.02
N LEU A 427 -38.44 -1.19 -23.66
CA LEU A 427 -37.05 -1.10 -24.09
C LEU A 427 -36.92 -0.32 -25.41
N ASP A 428 -37.97 -0.31 -26.22
CA ASP A 428 -38.00 0.39 -27.51
C ASP A 428 -38.45 1.86 -27.38
N GLY A 429 -39.01 2.25 -26.24
CA GLY A 429 -39.42 3.60 -25.88
C GLY A 429 -40.71 4.05 -26.55
N ASN A 430 -41.56 3.13 -27.01
CA ASN A 430 -42.78 3.45 -27.75
C ASN A 430 -43.97 3.83 -26.83
N GLY A 431 -43.83 3.69 -25.51
CA GLY A 431 -44.83 4.01 -24.51
C GLY A 431 -45.78 2.87 -24.16
N VAL A 432 -45.53 1.67 -24.66
CA VAL A 432 -46.17 0.40 -24.29
C VAL A 432 -45.06 -0.51 -23.75
N ALA A 433 -45.34 -1.24 -22.67
CA ALA A 433 -44.36 -2.22 -22.19
C ALA A 433 -44.24 -3.37 -23.19
N ASP A 434 -43.03 -3.87 -23.45
CA ASP A 434 -42.74 -4.92 -24.43
C ASP A 434 -43.61 -6.17 -24.20
N ALA A 435 -43.85 -6.52 -22.92
CA ALA A 435 -44.71 -7.65 -22.55
C ALA A 435 -46.20 -7.45 -22.90
N CYS A 436 -46.63 -6.21 -23.14
CA CYS A 436 -48.01 -5.79 -23.38
C CYS A 436 -48.30 -5.40 -24.82
N GLU A 437 -47.31 -5.47 -25.68
CA GLU A 437 -47.50 -5.27 -27.10
C GLU A 437 -48.31 -6.45 -27.65
N ALA A 438 -49.38 -6.12 -28.39
CA ALA A 438 -49.90 -7.08 -29.35
C ALA A 438 -48.78 -7.31 -30.36
N ALA A 439 -48.57 -8.55 -30.79
CA ALA A 439 -47.53 -8.94 -31.74
C ALA A 439 -47.63 -8.19 -33.09
N ASP A 440 -47.24 -6.92 -33.09
CA ASP A 440 -46.85 -6.11 -34.21
C ASP A 440 -45.33 -5.94 -34.08
N LEU A 441 -44.61 -7.07 -33.93
CA LEU A 441 -43.15 -7.09 -33.98
C LEU A 441 -42.75 -6.50 -35.34
N PRO A 442 -41.98 -5.40 -35.40
CA PRO A 442 -41.51 -4.83 -36.65
C PRO A 442 -40.57 -5.83 -37.37
N GLY A 443 -41.15 -6.74 -38.16
CA GLY A 443 -40.43 -7.89 -38.66
C GLY A 443 -41.26 -9.16 -38.79
N ASP A 444 -42.38 -9.29 -38.07
CA ASP A 444 -43.32 -10.41 -38.21
C ASP A 444 -44.22 -10.15 -39.42
N LEU A 445 -43.71 -10.56 -40.59
CA LEU A 445 -44.34 -10.29 -41.88
C LEU A 445 -45.44 -11.32 -42.20
N ASN A 446 -45.44 -12.47 -41.53
CA ASN A 446 -46.44 -13.53 -41.72
C ASN A 446 -47.57 -13.50 -40.65
N GLY A 447 -47.40 -12.72 -39.58
CA GLY A 447 -48.34 -12.54 -38.47
C GLY A 447 -48.40 -13.73 -37.51
N ASP A 448 -47.33 -14.50 -37.38
CA ASP A 448 -47.27 -15.71 -36.54
C ASP A 448 -46.78 -15.47 -35.10
N GLY A 449 -46.41 -14.23 -34.78
CA GLY A 449 -45.93 -13.80 -33.48
C GLY A 449 -44.43 -14.01 -33.26
N LEU A 450 -43.68 -14.40 -34.29
CA LEU A 450 -42.24 -14.54 -34.28
C LEU A 450 -41.63 -13.74 -35.44
N VAL A 451 -40.45 -13.17 -35.23
CA VAL A 451 -39.55 -12.74 -36.32
C VAL A 451 -38.49 -13.83 -36.49
N ASN A 452 -38.60 -14.60 -37.57
CA ASN A 452 -37.71 -15.73 -37.83
C ASN A 452 -37.36 -15.90 -39.33
N GLY A 453 -36.85 -17.07 -39.69
CA GLY A 453 -36.45 -17.39 -41.07
C GLY A 453 -37.57 -17.30 -42.10
N GLU A 454 -38.83 -17.47 -41.70
CA GLU A 454 -39.99 -17.32 -42.57
C GLU A 454 -40.23 -15.85 -42.92
N ASP A 455 -40.09 -14.95 -41.94
CA ASP A 455 -40.19 -13.50 -42.16
C ASP A 455 -39.03 -12.92 -42.93
N LEU A 456 -37.80 -13.38 -42.67
CA LEU A 456 -36.66 -13.04 -43.52
C LEU A 456 -36.91 -13.45 -44.97
N GLY A 457 -37.56 -14.59 -45.17
CA GLY A 457 -38.00 -15.06 -46.49
C GLY A 457 -38.95 -14.06 -47.16
N LEU A 458 -39.96 -13.59 -46.43
CA LEU A 458 -40.91 -12.57 -46.92
C LEU A 458 -40.25 -11.20 -47.14
N PHE A 459 -39.33 -10.82 -46.27
CA PHE A 459 -38.58 -9.59 -46.35
C PHE A 459 -37.75 -9.51 -47.64
N LEU A 460 -37.08 -10.61 -48.00
CA LEU A 460 -36.28 -10.69 -49.24
C LEU A 460 -37.13 -10.62 -50.53
N VAL A 461 -38.44 -10.90 -50.47
CA VAL A 461 -39.34 -10.71 -51.61
C VAL A 461 -39.51 -9.21 -51.94
N GLY A 462 -39.46 -8.36 -50.92
CA GLY A 462 -39.60 -6.91 -51.05
C GLY A 462 -38.32 -6.17 -51.43
N TRP A 463 -37.18 -6.86 -51.57
CA TRP A 463 -35.87 -6.22 -51.71
C TRP A 463 -35.79 -5.22 -52.89
N GLY A 464 -35.42 -3.99 -52.58
CA GLY A 464 -35.31 -2.87 -53.52
C GLY A 464 -36.65 -2.28 -53.96
N GLN A 465 -37.76 -2.63 -53.33
CA GLN A 465 -39.08 -2.04 -53.55
C GLN A 465 -39.52 -1.22 -52.34
N PRO A 466 -40.36 -0.18 -52.51
CA PRO A 466 -41.12 0.41 -51.42
C PRO A 466 -42.22 -0.58 -50.99
N GLY A 467 -42.53 -0.64 -49.70
CA GLY A 467 -43.58 -1.55 -49.23
C GLY A 467 -43.52 -1.84 -47.74
N PRO A 468 -44.21 -2.91 -47.28
CA PRO A 468 -44.25 -3.28 -45.86
C PRO A 468 -42.90 -3.75 -45.31
N THR A 469 -41.90 -3.95 -46.17
CA THR A 469 -40.52 -4.34 -45.82
C THR A 469 -39.57 -3.14 -45.75
N ASP A 470 -40.06 -1.92 -45.97
CA ASP A 470 -39.32 -0.65 -45.84
C ASP A 470 -39.56 -0.10 -44.43
N PHE A 471 -38.75 -0.56 -43.48
CA PHE A 471 -38.94 -0.31 -42.05
C PHE A 471 -38.45 1.08 -41.64
N ASN A 472 -37.50 1.65 -42.35
CA ASN A 472 -37.04 3.01 -42.10
C ASN A 472 -37.83 4.09 -42.88
N GLY A 473 -38.69 3.68 -43.82
CA GLY A 473 -39.56 4.54 -44.61
C GLY A 473 -38.84 5.39 -45.66
N ASP A 474 -37.64 4.99 -46.09
CA ASP A 474 -36.81 5.72 -47.06
C ASP A 474 -37.24 5.50 -48.53
N GLY A 475 -38.23 4.64 -48.74
CA GLY A 475 -38.79 4.29 -50.03
C GLY A 475 -38.13 3.09 -50.70
N THR A 476 -37.22 2.37 -50.02
CA THR A 476 -36.60 1.16 -50.58
C THR A 476 -36.12 0.16 -49.52
N THR A 477 -36.60 -1.09 -49.59
CA THR A 477 -36.09 -2.17 -48.74
C THR A 477 -34.63 -2.51 -49.08
N ASN A 478 -33.72 -2.26 -48.14
CA ASN A 478 -32.29 -2.47 -48.31
C ASN A 478 -31.61 -3.02 -47.04
N GLY A 479 -30.27 -2.94 -47.00
CA GLY A 479 -29.47 -3.46 -45.88
C GLY A 479 -29.74 -2.79 -44.54
N ILE A 480 -30.27 -1.56 -44.53
CA ILE A 480 -30.68 -0.86 -43.30
C ILE A 480 -31.94 -1.51 -42.73
N ASP A 481 -32.94 -1.78 -43.56
CA ASP A 481 -34.18 -2.46 -43.13
C ASP A 481 -33.91 -3.89 -42.68
N LEU A 482 -32.93 -4.57 -43.29
CA LEU A 482 -32.47 -5.88 -42.83
C LEU A 482 -31.85 -5.79 -41.43
N GLY A 483 -31.10 -4.71 -41.16
CA GLY A 483 -30.55 -4.45 -39.84
C GLY A 483 -31.66 -4.32 -38.79
N ILE A 484 -32.75 -3.63 -39.14
CA ILE A 484 -33.93 -3.48 -38.27
C ILE A 484 -34.61 -4.84 -38.03
N LEU A 485 -34.88 -5.62 -39.09
CA LEU A 485 -35.46 -6.97 -38.95
C LEU A 485 -34.65 -7.89 -38.01
N LEU A 486 -33.32 -7.79 -38.06
CA LEU A 486 -32.43 -8.63 -37.26
C LEU A 486 -32.31 -8.17 -35.80
N VAL A 487 -32.63 -6.92 -35.50
CA VAL A 487 -32.74 -6.43 -34.10
C VAL A 487 -33.93 -7.09 -33.44
N ASP A 488 -35.02 -7.26 -34.18
CA ASP A 488 -36.27 -7.82 -33.66
C ASP A 488 -36.32 -9.36 -33.78
N TRP A 489 -35.19 -10.03 -34.02
CA TRP A 489 -35.13 -11.49 -34.23
C TRP A 489 -35.49 -12.29 -32.97
N THR A 490 -36.51 -13.14 -33.07
CA THR A 490 -37.03 -13.90 -31.92
C THR A 490 -36.74 -15.40 -31.94
N GLY A 491 -36.26 -15.98 -33.05
CA GLY A 491 -35.85 -17.39 -33.11
C GLY A 491 -36.07 -18.07 -34.43
#